data_AF-S6AKS7-F1
#
_entry.id   AF-S6AKS7-F1
#
_cell.length_a   1.000
_cell.length_b   1.000
_cell.length_c   1.000
_cell.angle_alpha   90.00
_cell.angle_beta   90.00
_cell.angle_gamma   90.00
#
_symmetry.space_group_name_H-M   'P 1'
#
loop_
_entity.id
_entity.type
_entity.pdbx_description
1 polymer ?
#
loop_
_entity_poly.entity_id
_entity_poly.type
_entity_poly.pdbx_seq_one_letter_code
_entity_poly.pdbx_strand_id
1 'polypeptide(L)'
;MRTMALILFLISICSFAVAAPGELGAGHTPPPQATQACQGKSQGAACRFDTPRGILSGACRNVPNAFACVPDGGMQQRGNNARPAQNRPVGQGGPVSQPLPASAPIANTTSAKSRVVDTAQVYCFDDNGAVITCPQRGEKFFGQDAQFIGTQPAYRDNGDGTVSDLNTGLVWQKAHNAKRVGYSEARRDCEALVLGGKHDWRLPSLKELFSIADFSGSQGTGRFYLDSRYFNMAYPSATDDMGREASHHPEMMGQTWSSTLYTGNHMGRGVEAAFFFNFFDGHIKNAPTSGPFSLFHRCVRGAEYLGHNDFSNNKDGSVSDNATGLTWQQADDGKTRDWPEALRYCSTLNLAGKRYWRLPNVKELQSIVDYSRNDPAIDTRIFTQTDRNGWYWSSTTHGDNTRMASYVCFGKCTSSGGVDTHGAGAQRADPKTGNPTSYSSLGGQSDAVRIDNYVRCVR
;
A
#
# COMPACT_ATOMS: atom_id res chain seq x y z
N MET A 1 -34.97 -63.17 -51.81
CA MET A 1 -35.04 -61.77 -52.30
C MET A 1 -34.13 -60.91 -51.44
N ARG A 2 -33.36 -60.03 -52.08
CA ARG A 2 -32.21 -59.30 -51.54
C ARG A 2 -32.61 -58.24 -50.51
N THR A 3 -31.76 -58.04 -49.49
CA THR A 3 -31.40 -56.70 -48.99
C THR A 3 -30.02 -56.77 -48.33
N MET A 4 -29.06 -56.04 -48.89
CA MET A 4 -27.72 -55.80 -48.37
C MET A 4 -27.75 -54.67 -47.33
N ALA A 5 -26.91 -54.74 -46.29
CA ALA A 5 -26.48 -53.60 -45.50
C ALA A 5 -24.97 -53.69 -45.24
N LEU A 6 -24.31 -52.55 -45.34
CA LEU A 6 -22.88 -52.34 -45.57
C LEU A 6 -22.19 -51.83 -44.29
N ILE A 7 -21.13 -52.53 -43.86
CA ILE A 7 -19.78 -52.08 -43.42
C ILE A 7 -19.67 -50.87 -42.46
N LEU A 8 -18.98 -51.04 -41.31
CA LEU A 8 -17.61 -50.53 -41.08
C LEU A 8 -17.00 -51.02 -39.74
N PHE A 9 -15.86 -51.71 -39.85
CA PHE A 9 -14.97 -52.14 -38.77
C PHE A 9 -13.85 -51.11 -38.59
N LEU A 10 -13.53 -50.72 -37.35
CA LEU A 10 -12.31 -49.99 -37.01
C LEU A 10 -11.38 -50.90 -36.18
N ILE A 11 -10.17 -51.08 -36.70
CA ILE A 11 -9.11 -51.96 -36.20
C ILE A 11 -8.30 -51.18 -35.15
N SER A 12 -8.12 -51.79 -33.97
CA SER A 12 -7.23 -51.35 -32.91
C SER A 12 -5.82 -51.91 -33.13
N ILE A 13 -4.80 -51.05 -33.11
CA ILE A 13 -3.38 -51.45 -33.12
C ILE A 13 -2.70 -50.85 -31.89
N CYS A 14 -2.20 -51.74 -31.03
CA CYS A 14 -1.27 -51.45 -29.94
C CYS A 14 0.09 -51.00 -30.46
N SER A 15 0.75 -50.08 -29.74
CA SER A 15 2.19 -49.90 -29.79
C SER A 15 2.69 -49.52 -28.39
N PHE A 16 3.67 -50.29 -27.89
CA PHE A 16 4.38 -50.08 -26.63
C PHE A 16 5.58 -49.14 -26.87
N ALA A 17 5.83 -48.20 -25.95
CA ALA A 17 7.19 -47.78 -25.60
C ALA A 17 7.26 -46.92 -24.32
N VAL A 18 7.94 -47.48 -23.32
CA VAL A 18 8.89 -46.91 -22.33
C VAL A 18 8.43 -45.81 -21.36
N ALA A 19 8.56 -46.11 -20.06
CA ALA A 19 8.47 -45.18 -18.95
C ALA A 19 9.84 -44.96 -18.26
N ALA A 20 10.16 -43.70 -17.93
CA ALA A 20 10.94 -43.20 -16.77
C ALA A 20 11.39 -41.74 -17.04
N PRO A 21 11.81 -40.93 -16.05
CA PRO A 21 11.47 -40.82 -14.63
C PRO A 21 10.92 -39.41 -14.27
N GLY A 22 10.43 -39.18 -13.05
CA GLY A 22 10.01 -37.84 -12.60
C GLY A 22 11.20 -36.91 -12.31
N GLU A 23 11.01 -35.58 -12.40
CA GLU A 23 11.78 -34.53 -11.69
C GLU A 23 11.34 -33.08 -12.03
N LEU A 24 11.30 -32.23 -10.99
CA LEU A 24 11.79 -30.84 -10.88
C LEU A 24 11.31 -29.70 -11.83
N GLY A 25 10.63 -28.71 -11.22
CA GLY A 25 10.77 -27.26 -11.51
C GLY A 25 10.09 -26.69 -12.77
N ALA A 26 8.91 -26.08 -12.63
CA ALA A 26 8.22 -25.39 -13.72
C ALA A 26 8.95 -24.11 -14.19
N GLY A 27 9.81 -24.25 -15.20
CA GLY A 27 10.27 -23.13 -16.03
C GLY A 27 9.10 -22.58 -16.84
N HIS A 28 8.78 -21.29 -16.69
CA HIS A 28 7.67 -20.65 -17.40
C HIS A 28 8.03 -20.43 -18.87
N THR A 29 7.40 -21.15 -19.78
CA THR A 29 7.47 -20.90 -21.23
C THR A 29 6.76 -19.58 -21.58
N PRO A 30 7.35 -18.70 -22.40
CA PRO A 30 6.69 -17.46 -22.80
C PRO A 30 5.39 -17.71 -23.58
N PRO A 31 4.38 -16.82 -23.46
CA PRO A 31 3.15 -16.95 -24.22
C PRO A 31 3.41 -16.79 -25.72
N PRO A 32 2.64 -17.46 -26.60
CA PRO A 32 2.87 -17.43 -28.06
C PRO A 32 2.88 -16.03 -28.69
N GLN A 33 2.09 -15.10 -28.14
CA GLN A 33 2.04 -13.73 -28.62
C GLN A 33 3.37 -12.99 -28.38
N ALA A 34 4.10 -13.33 -27.32
CA ALA A 34 5.40 -12.74 -27.01
C ALA A 34 6.50 -13.22 -27.97
N THR A 35 6.48 -14.50 -28.37
CA THR A 35 7.42 -15.03 -29.37
C THR A 35 7.08 -14.52 -30.77
N GLN A 36 5.80 -14.44 -31.11
CA GLN A 36 5.33 -13.90 -32.39
C GLN A 36 5.70 -12.42 -32.58
N ALA A 37 5.61 -11.61 -31.51
CA ALA A 37 6.00 -10.19 -31.55
C ALA A 37 7.48 -9.94 -31.89
N CYS A 38 8.31 -10.99 -31.81
CA CYS A 38 9.75 -10.99 -32.09
C CYS A 38 10.15 -11.83 -33.30
N GLN A 39 9.19 -12.43 -34.01
CA GLN A 39 9.46 -13.18 -35.22
C GLN A 39 10.02 -12.26 -36.31
N GLY A 40 11.20 -12.61 -36.86
CA GLY A 40 11.87 -11.83 -37.89
C GLY A 40 12.56 -10.55 -37.39
N LYS A 41 12.62 -10.31 -36.07
CA LYS A 41 13.31 -9.16 -35.47
C LYS A 41 14.66 -9.53 -34.89
N SER A 42 15.57 -8.55 -34.82
CA SER A 42 16.87 -8.69 -34.15
C SER A 42 16.77 -8.56 -32.63
N GLN A 43 17.78 -9.05 -31.91
CA GLN A 43 17.90 -8.87 -30.47
C GLN A 43 17.93 -7.37 -30.12
N GLY A 44 17.14 -6.98 -29.11
CA GLY A 44 16.98 -5.59 -28.69
C GLY A 44 15.96 -4.78 -29.51
N ALA A 45 15.41 -5.33 -30.59
CA ALA A 45 14.36 -4.65 -31.35
C ALA A 45 13.09 -4.45 -30.51
N ALA A 46 12.47 -3.28 -30.64
CA ALA A 46 11.22 -2.97 -29.97
C ALA A 46 10.10 -3.92 -30.42
N CYS A 47 9.31 -4.38 -29.45
CA CYS A 47 8.21 -5.30 -29.66
C CYS A 47 6.99 -4.88 -28.84
N ARG A 48 5.80 -5.23 -29.36
CA ARG A 48 4.51 -4.87 -28.79
C ARG A 48 3.49 -5.93 -29.15
N PHE A 49 2.67 -6.35 -28.20
CA PHE A 49 1.56 -7.27 -28.44
C PHE A 49 0.43 -7.07 -27.44
N ASP A 50 -0.78 -7.48 -27.83
CA ASP A 50 -1.97 -7.38 -27.00
C ASP A 50 -2.02 -8.52 -25.98
N THR A 51 -2.39 -8.19 -24.75
CA THR A 51 -2.71 -9.16 -23.70
C THR A 51 -4.14 -8.92 -23.23
N PRO A 52 -4.78 -9.91 -22.57
CA PRO A 52 -6.05 -9.68 -21.89
C PRO A 52 -6.03 -8.56 -20.83
N ARG A 53 -4.84 -8.07 -20.45
CA ARG A 53 -4.62 -6.99 -19.47
C ARG A 53 -4.18 -5.67 -20.12
N GLY A 54 -4.28 -5.56 -21.45
CA GLY A 54 -3.84 -4.39 -22.22
C GLY A 54 -2.59 -4.66 -23.03
N ILE A 55 -2.01 -3.60 -23.60
CA ILE A 55 -0.92 -3.72 -24.57
C ILE A 55 0.43 -3.76 -23.84
N LEU A 56 1.20 -4.82 -24.10
CA LEU A 56 2.53 -4.98 -23.54
C LEU A 56 3.57 -4.47 -24.55
N SER A 57 4.54 -3.69 -24.09
CA SER A 57 5.69 -3.21 -24.88
C SER A 57 7.01 -3.58 -24.21
N GLY A 58 8.05 -3.82 -25.01
CA GLY A 58 9.38 -4.17 -24.52
C GLY A 58 10.38 -4.39 -25.66
N ALA A 59 11.39 -5.24 -25.40
CA ALA A 59 12.44 -5.56 -26.37
C ALA A 59 12.58 -7.07 -26.59
N CYS A 60 12.92 -7.48 -27.82
CA CYS A 60 13.16 -8.89 -28.16
C CYS A 60 14.45 -9.41 -27.53
N ARG A 61 14.34 -10.47 -26.72
CA ARG A 61 15.48 -11.08 -26.01
C ARG A 61 15.41 -12.61 -26.05
N ASN A 62 16.59 -13.22 -25.93
CA ASN A 62 16.69 -14.65 -25.65
C ASN A 62 16.32 -14.89 -24.19
N VAL A 63 15.32 -15.74 -23.97
CA VAL A 63 14.91 -16.25 -22.65
C VAL A 63 15.09 -17.77 -22.63
N PRO A 64 15.10 -18.44 -21.46
CA PRO A 64 15.20 -19.90 -21.43
C PRO A 64 14.13 -20.53 -22.33
N ASN A 65 14.58 -21.23 -23.37
CA ASN A 65 13.78 -21.96 -24.36
C ASN A 65 12.97 -21.13 -25.39
N ALA A 66 13.18 -19.81 -25.54
CA ALA A 66 12.54 -19.04 -26.63
C ALA A 66 13.23 -17.70 -26.95
N PHE A 67 12.91 -17.14 -28.12
CA PHE A 67 13.18 -15.74 -28.45
C PHE A 67 11.85 -14.96 -28.39
N ALA A 68 11.73 -14.04 -27.44
CA ALA A 68 10.44 -13.44 -27.09
C ALA A 68 10.55 -11.96 -26.70
N CYS A 69 9.41 -11.28 -26.77
CA CYS A 69 9.24 -9.90 -26.34
C CYS A 69 9.24 -9.84 -24.80
N VAL A 70 10.26 -9.22 -24.22
CA VAL A 70 10.42 -9.09 -22.77
C VAL A 70 10.15 -7.63 -22.37
N PRO A 71 9.27 -7.38 -21.37
CA PRO A 71 9.01 -6.03 -20.89
C PRO A 71 10.29 -5.34 -20.41
N ASP A 72 10.42 -4.05 -20.67
CA ASP A 72 11.53 -3.27 -20.13
C ASP A 72 11.40 -3.20 -18.60
N GLY A 73 12.31 -3.88 -17.89
CA GLY A 73 12.32 -4.04 -16.43
C GLY A 73 12.50 -5.47 -15.89
N GLY A 74 12.55 -6.50 -16.75
CA GLY A 74 12.72 -7.90 -16.33
C GLY A 74 14.17 -8.42 -16.35
N MET A 75 14.64 -8.91 -15.18
CA MET A 75 15.83 -9.74 -14.88
C MET A 75 17.08 -9.59 -15.78
N GLN A 76 18.08 -8.84 -15.29
CA GLN A 76 19.48 -9.05 -15.68
C GLN A 76 20.04 -10.30 -14.99
N GLN A 77 20.72 -11.15 -15.74
CA GLN A 77 21.35 -12.38 -15.26
C GLN A 77 22.42 -12.06 -14.19
N ARG A 78 22.34 -12.72 -13.03
CA ARG A 78 23.34 -12.65 -11.96
C ARG A 78 24.62 -13.36 -12.42
N GLY A 79 25.73 -12.62 -12.48
CA GLY A 79 27.07 -13.18 -12.61
C GLY A 79 27.49 -13.90 -11.33
N ASN A 80 28.03 -15.10 -11.47
CA ASN A 80 28.57 -15.92 -10.39
C ASN A 80 29.73 -15.23 -9.69
N ASN A 81 29.60 -14.95 -8.39
CA ASN A 81 30.72 -14.93 -7.45
C ASN A 81 30.19 -15.17 -6.03
N ALA A 82 30.31 -16.42 -5.58
CA ALA A 82 29.94 -16.85 -4.23
C ALA A 82 31.04 -16.46 -3.22
N ARG A 83 30.63 -15.87 -2.10
CA ARG A 83 31.37 -15.92 -0.82
C ARG A 83 30.42 -16.45 0.27
N PRO A 84 30.92 -17.26 1.22
CA PRO A 84 30.08 -18.12 2.04
C PRO A 84 29.28 -17.33 3.09
N ALA A 85 27.99 -17.64 3.17
CA ALA A 85 27.05 -17.11 4.15
C ALA A 85 27.33 -17.68 5.54
N GLN A 86 27.44 -16.81 6.54
CA GLN A 86 27.33 -17.18 7.94
C GLN A 86 25.85 -17.19 8.35
N ASN A 87 25.44 -18.29 8.98
CA ASN A 87 24.09 -18.59 9.43
C ASN A 87 23.45 -17.45 10.24
N ARG A 88 22.31 -16.93 9.76
CA ARG A 88 21.31 -16.24 10.57
C ARG A 88 19.95 -16.94 10.39
N PRO A 89 19.17 -17.13 11.46
CA PRO A 89 17.90 -17.82 11.40
C PRO A 89 16.89 -17.05 10.55
N VAL A 90 16.19 -17.83 9.72
CA VAL A 90 15.17 -17.42 8.75
C VAL A 90 14.03 -16.70 9.46
N GLY A 91 13.93 -15.39 9.24
CA GLY A 91 12.69 -14.65 9.44
C GLY A 91 11.70 -15.13 8.39
N GLN A 92 10.55 -15.63 8.85
CA GLN A 92 9.52 -16.21 8.01
C GLN A 92 8.99 -15.17 7.01
N GLY A 93 9.52 -15.21 5.79
CA GLY A 93 8.79 -14.73 4.62
C GLY A 93 7.57 -15.62 4.49
N GLY A 94 6.40 -15.09 4.86
CA GLY A 94 5.13 -15.72 4.50
C GLY A 94 5.06 -15.93 2.99
N PRO A 95 4.28 -16.92 2.52
CA PRO A 95 4.13 -17.15 1.09
C PRO A 95 3.71 -15.85 0.43
N VAL A 96 4.49 -15.42 -0.57
CA VAL A 96 4.16 -14.29 -1.45
C VAL A 96 2.79 -14.59 -2.04
N SER A 97 1.76 -13.91 -1.56
CA SER A 97 0.41 -14.01 -2.11
C SER A 97 0.47 -13.62 -3.58
N GLN A 98 -0.10 -14.45 -4.46
CA GLN A 98 -0.22 -14.08 -5.87
C GLN A 98 -0.89 -12.70 -6.00
N PRO A 99 -0.54 -11.89 -7.02
CA PRO A 99 -1.12 -10.56 -7.18
C PRO A 99 -2.64 -10.66 -7.21
N LEU A 100 -3.30 -10.07 -6.22
CA LEU A 100 -4.75 -10.01 -6.21
C LEU A 100 -5.21 -9.13 -7.38
N PRO A 101 -6.24 -9.56 -8.13
CA PRO A 101 -6.77 -8.74 -9.21
C PRO A 101 -7.20 -7.38 -8.68
N ALA A 102 -7.08 -6.31 -9.48
CA ALA A 102 -7.57 -4.99 -9.09
C ALA A 102 -9.12 -4.88 -9.02
N SER A 103 -9.84 -5.98 -9.29
CA SER A 103 -11.30 -6.11 -9.33
C SER A 103 -11.67 -7.61 -9.36
N ALA A 104 -12.56 -8.23 -8.58
CA ALA A 104 -13.46 -7.91 -7.45
C ALA A 104 -13.52 -9.18 -6.52
N PRO A 105 -14.31 -9.27 -5.42
CA PRO A 105 -15.78 -9.27 -5.49
C PRO A 105 -16.46 -8.34 -4.47
N ILE A 106 -17.28 -7.46 -5.01
CA ILE A 106 -18.23 -6.62 -4.30
C ILE A 106 -19.54 -7.41 -4.19
N ALA A 107 -19.77 -8.04 -3.04
CA ALA A 107 -21.09 -8.54 -2.65
C ALA A 107 -21.40 -8.01 -1.23
N ASN A 108 -22.61 -7.49 -1.03
CA ASN A 108 -23.10 -6.95 0.25
C ASN A 108 -22.27 -5.78 0.84
N THR A 109 -21.87 -4.82 0.00
CA THR A 109 -21.18 -3.61 0.47
C THR A 109 -22.16 -2.52 0.91
N THR A 110 -21.71 -1.69 1.86
CA THR A 110 -22.44 -0.49 2.30
C THR A 110 -21.73 0.74 1.75
N SER A 111 -22.47 1.66 1.15
CA SER A 111 -21.90 2.96 0.72
C SER A 111 -21.58 3.81 1.95
N ALA A 112 -20.36 4.33 2.02
CA ALA A 112 -19.93 5.34 2.98
C ALA A 112 -19.77 6.68 2.25
N LYS A 113 -20.36 7.75 2.78
CA LYS A 113 -20.21 9.11 2.24
C LYS A 113 -19.06 9.80 2.98
N SER A 114 -17.95 10.05 2.29
CA SER A 114 -16.80 10.76 2.83
C SER A 114 -16.07 11.51 1.73
N ARG A 115 -15.51 12.68 2.04
CA ARG A 115 -14.53 13.36 1.17
C ARG A 115 -13.15 12.68 1.21
N VAL A 116 -12.95 11.74 2.13
CA VAL A 116 -11.74 10.91 2.15
C VAL A 116 -11.77 9.94 0.98
N VAL A 117 -10.74 10.00 0.13
CA VAL A 117 -10.55 9.02 -0.95
C VAL A 117 -10.32 7.64 -0.35
N ASP A 118 -10.97 6.63 -0.89
CA ASP A 118 -10.95 5.26 -0.37
C ASP A 118 -9.58 4.57 -0.56
N THR A 119 -9.38 3.44 0.11
CA THR A 119 -8.13 2.66 0.09
C THR A 119 -7.96 1.80 -1.15
N ALA A 120 -9.04 1.61 -1.92
CA ALA A 120 -9.16 0.71 -3.06
C ALA A 120 -9.05 -0.80 -2.71
N GLN A 121 -9.18 -1.18 -1.43
CA GLN A 121 -9.31 -2.59 -1.06
C GLN A 121 -10.69 -3.14 -1.41
N VAL A 122 -10.69 -4.27 -2.13
CA VAL A 122 -11.91 -4.94 -2.61
C VAL A 122 -12.01 -6.41 -2.18
N TYR A 123 -11.09 -6.86 -1.31
CA TYR A 123 -11.07 -8.22 -0.77
C TYR A 123 -11.17 -8.20 0.76
N CYS A 124 -11.88 -9.19 1.30
CA CYS A 124 -11.82 -9.52 2.70
C CYS A 124 -10.79 -10.62 2.94
N PHE A 125 -10.16 -10.60 4.11
CA PHE A 125 -9.09 -11.49 4.48
C PHE A 125 -9.33 -12.09 5.87
N ASP A 126 -8.91 -13.34 6.07
CA ASP A 126 -8.80 -13.91 7.42
C ASP A 126 -7.49 -13.47 8.12
N ASP A 127 -7.23 -14.03 9.31
CA ASP A 127 -6.01 -13.82 10.09
C ASP A 127 -4.80 -14.63 9.59
N ASN A 128 -5.02 -15.62 8.71
CA ASN A 128 -3.96 -16.36 8.02
C ASN A 128 -3.51 -15.67 6.72
N GLY A 129 -4.17 -14.58 6.34
CA GLY A 129 -3.90 -13.78 5.15
C GLY A 129 -4.56 -14.33 3.88
N ALA A 130 -5.44 -15.33 4.01
CA ALA A 130 -6.19 -15.86 2.89
C ALA A 130 -7.31 -14.90 2.50
N VAL A 131 -7.54 -14.74 1.19
CA VAL A 131 -8.74 -14.08 0.68
C VAL A 131 -9.95 -14.94 1.00
N ILE A 132 -10.97 -14.32 1.58
CA ILE A 132 -12.23 -14.96 1.92
C ILE A 132 -13.39 -14.23 1.25
N THR A 133 -14.52 -14.92 1.11
CA THR A 133 -15.79 -14.23 0.85
C THR A 133 -16.05 -13.26 2.00
N CYS A 134 -16.42 -12.02 1.68
CA CYS A 134 -16.67 -11.02 2.70
C CYS A 134 -17.76 -11.51 3.69
N PRO A 135 -17.46 -11.55 5.00
CA PRO A 135 -18.38 -12.10 5.98
C PRO A 135 -19.69 -11.33 6.06
N GLN A 136 -20.76 -11.99 6.48
CA GLN A 136 -22.04 -11.35 6.79
C GLN A 136 -22.02 -10.73 8.19
N ARG A 137 -22.95 -9.82 8.46
CA ARG A 137 -23.08 -9.18 9.78
C ARG A 137 -23.21 -10.23 10.88
N GLY A 138 -22.32 -10.15 11.88
CA GLY A 138 -22.29 -11.06 13.03
C GLY A 138 -21.27 -12.20 12.89
N GLU A 139 -20.72 -12.43 11.70
CA GLU A 139 -19.64 -13.39 11.48
C GLU A 139 -18.27 -12.81 11.88
N LYS A 140 -17.31 -13.70 12.17
CA LYS A 140 -15.91 -13.31 12.43
C LYS A 140 -15.38 -12.54 11.21
N PHE A 141 -14.64 -11.47 11.49
CA PHE A 141 -14.09 -10.55 10.49
C PHE A 141 -15.09 -9.71 9.69
N PHE A 142 -16.38 -9.66 10.06
CA PHE A 142 -17.30 -8.68 9.48
C PHE A 142 -16.87 -7.24 9.83
N GLY A 143 -16.87 -6.36 8.84
CA GLY A 143 -16.59 -4.94 8.97
C GLY A 143 -15.24 -4.49 8.40
N GLN A 144 -14.59 -5.33 7.58
CA GLN A 144 -13.32 -4.96 6.92
C GLN A 144 -13.54 -3.82 5.91
N ASP A 145 -12.43 -3.18 5.51
CA ASP A 145 -12.39 -2.08 4.55
C ASP A 145 -13.22 -2.35 3.29
N ALA A 146 -12.99 -3.50 2.64
CA ALA A 146 -13.68 -3.90 1.42
C ALA A 146 -15.22 -4.01 1.52
N GLN A 147 -15.78 -4.03 2.74
CA GLN A 147 -17.23 -4.08 2.96
C GLN A 147 -17.89 -2.69 2.97
N PHE A 148 -17.09 -1.63 2.99
CA PHE A 148 -17.54 -0.24 2.99
C PHE A 148 -16.94 0.49 1.80
N ILE A 149 -17.77 0.85 0.82
CA ILE A 149 -17.30 1.55 -0.37
C ILE A 149 -17.40 3.05 -0.13
N GLY A 150 -16.23 3.69 -0.01
CA GLY A 150 -16.08 5.15 0.03
C GLY A 150 -15.92 5.75 -1.37
N THR A 151 -15.44 7.00 -1.40
CA THR A 151 -15.13 7.73 -2.63
C THR A 151 -13.93 7.09 -3.34
N GLN A 152 -14.18 6.30 -4.39
CA GLN A 152 -13.11 5.60 -5.11
C GLN A 152 -12.15 6.57 -5.79
N PRO A 153 -10.83 6.27 -5.83
CA PRO A 153 -9.86 7.09 -6.57
C PRO A 153 -10.28 7.34 -8.02
N ALA A 154 -10.21 8.59 -8.45
CA ALA A 154 -10.60 9.01 -9.80
C ALA A 154 -9.57 10.00 -10.34
N TYR A 155 -8.87 9.59 -11.40
CA TYR A 155 -7.78 10.35 -11.99
C TYR A 155 -8.00 10.58 -13.48
N ARG A 156 -7.44 11.68 -14.00
CA ARG A 156 -7.37 11.96 -15.43
C ARG A 156 -5.95 12.38 -15.80
N ASP A 157 -5.33 11.64 -16.71
CA ASP A 157 -4.11 12.07 -17.38
C ASP A 157 -4.42 13.25 -18.31
N ASN A 158 -3.74 14.37 -18.14
CA ASN A 158 -3.96 15.58 -18.93
C ASN A 158 -3.12 15.59 -20.22
N GLY A 159 -2.22 14.61 -20.43
CA GLY A 159 -1.39 14.50 -21.63
C GLY A 159 -0.23 15.49 -21.70
N ASP A 160 -0.01 16.28 -20.66
CA ASP A 160 1.01 17.34 -20.57
C ASP A 160 2.04 17.08 -19.45
N GLY A 161 2.11 15.84 -18.96
CA GLY A 161 2.93 15.44 -17.82
C GLY A 161 2.25 15.66 -16.46
N THR A 162 0.96 16.04 -16.43
CA THR A 162 0.19 16.21 -15.20
C THR A 162 -1.01 15.26 -15.11
N VAL A 163 -1.46 14.98 -13.89
CA VAL A 163 -2.64 14.16 -13.58
C VAL A 163 -3.60 14.98 -12.73
N SER A 164 -4.86 15.10 -13.16
CA SER A 164 -5.93 15.67 -12.35
C SER A 164 -6.47 14.60 -11.40
N ASP A 165 -6.53 14.90 -10.11
CA ASP A 165 -7.30 14.13 -9.12
C ASP A 165 -8.71 14.71 -9.04
N LEU A 166 -9.68 13.93 -9.52
CA LEU A 166 -11.07 14.35 -9.67
C LEU A 166 -11.85 14.37 -8.35
N ASN A 167 -11.30 13.76 -7.29
CA ASN A 167 -11.91 13.76 -5.96
C ASN A 167 -11.42 14.93 -5.12
N THR A 168 -10.11 15.22 -5.17
CA THR A 168 -9.50 16.26 -4.33
C THR A 168 -9.43 17.61 -5.03
N GLY A 169 -9.55 17.64 -6.36
CA GLY A 169 -9.36 18.84 -7.17
C GLY A 169 -7.88 19.23 -7.35
N LEU A 170 -6.95 18.44 -6.79
CA LEU A 170 -5.51 18.63 -6.95
C LEU A 170 -5.07 18.26 -8.36
N VAL A 171 -3.97 18.88 -8.79
CA VAL A 171 -3.23 18.45 -9.99
C VAL A 171 -1.84 18.03 -9.57
N TRP A 172 -1.43 16.85 -10.02
CA TRP A 172 -0.20 16.18 -9.64
C TRP A 172 0.77 16.13 -10.81
N GLN A 173 2.07 16.20 -10.51
CA GLN A 173 3.11 15.78 -11.42
C GLN A 173 2.94 14.28 -11.72
N LYS A 174 2.93 13.88 -13.01
CA LYS A 174 2.69 12.49 -13.42
C LYS A 174 3.84 11.55 -13.06
N ALA A 175 5.08 11.96 -13.25
CA ALA A 175 6.27 11.23 -12.82
C ALA A 175 6.84 11.85 -11.55
N HIS A 176 7.36 11.04 -10.63
CA HIS A 176 8.23 11.59 -9.58
C HIS A 176 9.57 12.03 -10.18
N ASN A 177 10.37 12.72 -9.38
CA ASN A 177 11.75 13.10 -9.70
C ASN A 177 12.63 11.88 -10.04
N ALA A 178 13.48 12.01 -11.07
CA ALA A 178 14.33 10.92 -11.54
C ALA A 178 15.43 10.50 -10.53
N LYS A 179 15.87 11.43 -9.68
CA LYS A 179 16.91 11.20 -8.67
C LYS A 179 16.39 11.55 -7.30
N ARG A 180 16.71 10.73 -6.30
CA ARG A 180 16.38 11.02 -4.90
C ARG A 180 17.20 12.23 -4.42
N VAL A 181 16.59 13.12 -3.65
CA VAL A 181 17.22 14.38 -3.20
C VAL A 181 16.88 14.70 -1.73
N GLY A 182 17.66 15.60 -1.14
CA GLY A 182 17.41 16.08 0.23
C GLY A 182 16.14 16.92 0.35
N TYR A 183 15.60 17.03 1.56
CA TYR A 183 14.32 17.70 1.82
C TYR A 183 14.25 19.15 1.30
N SER A 184 15.28 19.95 1.59
CA SER A 184 15.33 21.35 1.15
C SER A 184 15.42 21.49 -0.38
N GLU A 185 16.07 20.53 -1.05
CA GLU A 185 16.14 20.49 -2.51
C GLU A 185 14.80 20.10 -3.11
N ALA A 186 14.15 19.04 -2.60
CA ALA A 186 12.81 18.64 -3.02
C ALA A 186 11.78 19.77 -2.96
N ARG A 187 11.85 20.62 -1.92
CA ARG A 187 10.99 21.81 -1.82
C ARG A 187 11.25 22.82 -2.93
N ARG A 188 12.53 23.18 -3.15
CA ARG A 188 12.94 24.12 -4.20
C ARG A 188 12.62 23.59 -5.58
N ASP A 189 12.81 22.29 -5.82
CA ASP A 189 12.50 21.64 -7.09
C ASP A 189 11.01 21.79 -7.41
N CYS A 190 10.12 21.59 -6.43
CA CYS A 190 8.70 21.83 -6.62
C CYS A 190 8.34 23.30 -6.80
N GLU A 191 8.92 24.21 -6.02
CA GLU A 191 8.66 25.66 -6.15
C GLU A 191 9.14 26.23 -7.49
N ALA A 192 10.21 25.67 -8.07
CA ALA A 192 10.76 26.08 -9.36
C ALA A 192 10.15 25.33 -10.56
N LEU A 193 9.31 24.32 -10.32
CA LEU A 193 8.78 23.47 -11.38
C LEU A 193 7.88 24.27 -12.34
N VAL A 194 8.15 24.14 -13.63
CA VAL A 194 7.26 24.59 -14.70
C VAL A 194 6.80 23.37 -15.50
N LEU A 195 5.52 23.01 -15.37
CA LEU A 195 4.95 21.80 -15.96
C LEU A 195 3.47 22.03 -16.31
N GLY A 196 3.01 21.51 -17.46
CA GLY A 196 1.63 21.72 -17.93
C GLY A 196 1.27 23.21 -18.13
N GLY A 197 2.26 24.07 -18.37
CA GLY A 197 2.10 25.53 -18.43
C GLY A 197 1.81 26.19 -17.06
N LYS A 198 2.07 25.52 -15.95
CA LYS A 198 1.83 25.98 -14.57
C LYS A 198 3.14 26.15 -13.80
N HIS A 199 3.14 27.04 -12.82
CA HIS A 199 4.29 27.50 -12.03
C HIS A 199 4.01 27.63 -10.53
N ASP A 200 2.81 27.24 -10.09
CA ASP A 200 2.32 27.28 -8.70
C ASP A 200 2.41 25.90 -8.02
N TRP A 201 3.49 25.17 -8.31
CA TRP A 201 3.75 23.84 -7.78
C TRP A 201 4.36 23.90 -6.39
N ARG A 202 4.07 22.88 -5.57
CA ARG A 202 4.60 22.76 -4.21
C ARG A 202 4.82 21.30 -3.82
N LEU A 203 5.62 21.09 -2.78
CA LEU A 203 5.72 19.79 -2.13
C LEU A 203 4.39 19.46 -1.42
N PRO A 204 3.82 18.25 -1.62
CA PRO A 204 2.53 17.86 -1.06
C PRO A 204 2.61 17.68 0.45
N SER A 205 1.52 17.96 1.16
CA SER A 205 1.40 17.55 2.56
C SER A 205 1.28 16.03 2.66
N LEU A 206 1.47 15.48 3.86
CA LEU A 206 1.37 14.04 4.06
C LEU A 206 -0.05 13.53 3.77
N LYS A 207 -1.09 14.29 4.14
CA LYS A 207 -2.49 13.97 3.80
C LYS A 207 -2.71 13.89 2.29
N GLU A 208 -2.04 14.73 1.51
CA GLU A 208 -2.11 14.71 0.05
C GLU A 208 -1.37 13.50 -0.55
N LEU A 209 -0.17 13.16 -0.06
CA LEU A 209 0.49 11.91 -0.50
C LEU A 209 -0.36 10.68 -0.16
N PHE A 210 -0.99 10.69 1.02
CA PHE A 210 -1.83 9.59 1.46
C PHE A 210 -3.15 9.50 0.69
N SER A 211 -3.66 10.61 0.13
CA SER A 211 -4.88 10.58 -0.68
C SER A 211 -4.70 9.74 -1.95
N ILE A 212 -3.51 9.78 -2.56
CA ILE A 212 -3.18 9.00 -3.76
C ILE A 212 -2.65 7.59 -3.47
N ALA A 213 -2.48 7.20 -2.20
CA ALA A 213 -2.03 5.86 -1.84
C ALA A 213 -3.06 4.78 -2.22
N ASP A 214 -2.64 3.70 -2.87
CA ASP A 214 -3.48 2.54 -3.23
C ASP A 214 -3.12 1.36 -2.31
N PHE A 215 -3.98 1.02 -1.35
CA PHE A 215 -3.73 -0.05 -0.38
C PHE A 215 -4.06 -1.45 -0.90
N SER A 216 -4.31 -1.60 -2.21
CA SER A 216 -4.22 -2.88 -2.89
C SER A 216 -2.81 -3.19 -3.44
N GLY A 217 -1.85 -2.28 -3.22
CA GLY A 217 -0.42 -2.51 -3.46
C GLY A 217 0.19 -3.56 -2.52
N SER A 218 1.30 -4.18 -2.94
CA SER A 218 1.99 -5.23 -2.18
C SER A 218 3.41 -5.44 -2.69
N GLN A 219 4.39 -5.33 -1.80
CA GLN A 219 5.77 -5.71 -2.08
C GLN A 219 5.87 -7.15 -2.58
N GLY A 220 6.59 -7.36 -3.68
CA GLY A 220 6.77 -8.69 -4.27
C GLY A 220 5.75 -9.05 -5.36
N THR A 221 4.68 -8.28 -5.55
CA THR A 221 3.74 -8.46 -6.68
C THR A 221 4.03 -7.56 -7.87
N GLY A 222 4.96 -6.61 -7.71
CA GLY A 222 5.23 -5.55 -8.69
C GLY A 222 4.20 -4.42 -8.68
N ARG A 223 3.25 -4.42 -7.74
CA ARG A 223 2.25 -3.36 -7.57
C ARG A 223 2.62 -2.43 -6.40
N PHE A 224 2.90 -1.19 -6.72
CA PHE A 224 3.12 -0.13 -5.73
C PHE A 224 1.84 0.21 -4.98
N TYR A 225 1.98 0.90 -3.85
CA TYR A 225 0.86 1.54 -3.15
C TYR A 225 0.40 2.81 -3.87
N LEU A 226 0.33 2.76 -5.20
CA LEU A 226 0.07 3.88 -6.10
C LEU A 226 -0.52 3.33 -7.40
N ASP A 227 -1.50 4.03 -7.96
CA ASP A 227 -2.10 3.63 -9.25
C ASP A 227 -1.15 3.93 -10.42
N SER A 228 -0.41 2.92 -10.84
CA SER A 228 0.61 3.01 -11.90
C SER A 228 0.04 3.29 -13.30
N ARG A 229 -1.29 3.24 -13.48
CA ARG A 229 -1.93 3.68 -14.73
C ARG A 229 -1.84 5.19 -14.91
N TYR A 230 -1.82 5.93 -13.79
CA TYR A 230 -1.80 7.38 -13.79
C TYR A 230 -0.47 7.94 -13.30
N PHE A 231 0.15 7.33 -12.29
CA PHE A 231 1.37 7.85 -11.68
C PHE A 231 2.57 6.98 -12.00
N ASN A 232 3.55 7.56 -12.70
CA ASN A 232 4.79 6.86 -12.98
C ASN A 232 5.62 6.78 -11.69
N MET A 233 6.11 5.58 -11.41
CA MET A 233 6.99 5.27 -10.29
C MET A 233 8.10 4.31 -10.74
N ALA A 234 9.33 4.58 -10.33
CA ALA A 234 10.51 3.82 -10.69
C ALA A 234 11.34 3.51 -9.44
N TYR A 235 12.01 2.35 -9.47
CA TYR A 235 13.00 2.01 -8.45
C TYR A 235 14.22 2.94 -8.54
N PRO A 236 14.95 3.15 -7.43
CA PRO A 236 16.22 3.85 -7.46
C PRO A 236 17.17 3.24 -8.49
N SER A 237 17.86 4.10 -9.24
CA SER A 237 18.90 3.72 -10.19
C SER A 237 20.21 3.42 -9.47
N ALA A 238 21.10 2.63 -10.11
CA ALA A 238 22.44 2.36 -9.59
C ALA A 238 23.32 3.62 -9.45
N THR A 239 22.90 4.76 -10.02
CA THR A 239 23.58 6.06 -9.93
C THR A 239 22.94 7.01 -8.91
N ASP A 240 21.89 6.59 -8.22
CA ASP A 240 21.37 7.37 -7.09
C ASP A 240 22.35 7.26 -5.91
N ASP A 241 22.61 8.39 -5.24
CA ASP A 241 23.37 8.36 -4.00
C ASP A 241 22.52 7.66 -2.93
N MET A 242 22.86 6.40 -2.69
CA MET A 242 22.17 5.53 -1.75
C MET A 242 22.45 5.94 -0.29
N GLY A 243 23.40 6.84 -0.01
CA GLY A 243 23.68 7.37 1.34
C GLY A 243 23.78 6.28 2.42
N ARG A 244 23.22 6.56 3.62
CA ARG A 244 23.06 5.56 4.70
C ARG A 244 22.01 4.48 4.38
N GLU A 245 21.27 4.62 3.30
CA GLU A 245 20.26 3.66 2.86
C GLU A 245 20.84 2.60 1.91
N ALA A 246 22.15 2.61 1.64
CA ALA A 246 22.86 1.61 0.84
C ALA A 246 22.71 0.15 1.36
N SER A 247 22.24 -0.03 2.59
CA SER A 247 21.89 -1.35 3.15
C SER A 247 20.47 -1.82 2.80
N HIS A 248 19.64 -0.96 2.20
CA HIS A 248 18.27 -1.30 1.80
C HIS A 248 18.25 -1.83 0.37
N HIS A 249 17.44 -2.85 0.16
CA HIS A 249 17.08 -3.32 -1.17
C HIS A 249 16.28 -2.21 -1.89
N PRO A 250 16.57 -1.87 -3.17
CA PRO A 250 15.85 -0.84 -3.93
C PRO A 250 14.32 -0.97 -3.89
N GLU A 251 13.84 -2.20 -3.72
CA GLU A 251 12.43 -2.57 -3.58
C GLU A 251 11.76 -1.99 -2.33
N MET A 252 12.53 -1.53 -1.34
CA MET A 252 12.01 -0.88 -0.13
C MET A 252 12.15 0.65 -0.16
N MET A 253 12.69 1.22 -1.24
CA MET A 253 13.17 2.60 -1.30
C MET A 253 12.23 3.59 -2.00
N GLY A 254 10.92 3.39 -1.84
CA GLY A 254 9.87 4.23 -2.43
C GLY A 254 9.49 5.44 -1.57
N GLN A 255 10.32 5.80 -0.59
CA GLN A 255 10.06 6.93 0.31
C GLN A 255 9.94 8.21 -0.50
N THR A 256 8.86 8.95 -0.27
CA THR A 256 8.53 10.19 -0.97
C THR A 256 8.26 11.29 0.04
N TRP A 257 9.07 12.35 0.01
CA TRP A 257 8.96 13.49 0.90
C TRP A 257 7.57 14.12 0.87
N SER A 258 7.02 14.41 2.05
CA SER A 258 5.93 15.36 2.22
C SER A 258 6.45 16.68 2.79
N SER A 259 5.66 17.74 2.71
CA SER A 259 5.93 19.03 3.38
C SER A 259 5.60 19.02 4.87
N THR A 260 4.98 17.95 5.39
CA THR A 260 4.54 17.86 6.78
C THR A 260 5.71 17.56 7.71
N LEU A 261 6.06 18.52 8.57
CA LEU A 261 7.10 18.36 9.57
C LEU A 261 6.61 17.54 10.76
N TYR A 262 7.52 16.76 11.37
CA TYR A 262 7.28 16.11 12.64
C TYR A 262 7.63 17.08 13.78
N THR A 263 6.69 17.34 14.68
CA THR A 263 6.90 18.25 15.82
C THR A 263 7.58 17.59 17.01
N GLY A 264 7.68 16.26 17.01
CA GLY A 264 8.33 15.50 18.06
C GLY A 264 9.82 15.28 17.84
N ASN A 265 10.40 14.42 18.67
CA ASN A 265 11.84 14.17 18.65
C ASN A 265 12.17 12.93 17.80
N HIS A 266 12.66 13.12 16.56
CA HIS A 266 13.06 12.02 15.68
C HIS A 266 14.10 11.11 16.33
N MET A 267 13.74 9.84 16.57
CA MET A 267 14.61 8.82 17.17
C MET A 267 15.24 9.24 18.51
N GLY A 268 14.67 10.23 19.20
CA GLY A 268 15.25 10.79 20.43
C GLY A 268 16.46 11.73 20.23
N ARG A 269 16.78 12.18 19.01
CA ARG A 269 18.03 12.87 18.67
C ARG A 269 17.99 14.41 18.56
N GLY A 270 16.85 15.03 18.79
CA GLY A 270 16.64 16.48 18.72
C GLY A 270 16.80 17.06 17.31
N VAL A 271 16.55 16.25 16.27
CA VAL A 271 16.68 16.68 14.87
C VAL A 271 15.31 16.95 14.26
N GLU A 272 15.21 18.02 13.49
CA GLU A 272 14.02 18.30 12.69
C GLU A 272 13.85 17.19 11.65
N ALA A 273 12.63 16.69 11.51
CA ALA A 273 12.27 15.65 10.57
C ALA A 273 10.99 16.00 9.83
N ALA A 274 10.85 15.47 8.62
CA ALA A 274 9.62 15.53 7.85
C ALA A 274 9.06 14.13 7.67
N PHE A 275 7.74 14.02 7.70
CA PHE A 275 7.08 12.78 7.33
C PHE A 275 7.24 12.52 5.83
N PHE A 276 7.27 11.25 5.49
CA PHE A 276 7.20 10.75 4.13
C PHE A 276 6.23 9.57 4.07
N PHE A 277 5.69 9.32 2.88
CA PHE A 277 5.00 8.07 2.58
C PHE A 277 5.88 7.23 1.67
N ASN A 278 5.97 5.94 1.93
CA ASN A 278 6.73 5.03 1.08
C ASN A 278 5.78 4.25 0.18
N PHE A 279 5.74 4.63 -1.11
CA PHE A 279 4.86 4.00 -2.10
C PHE A 279 5.26 2.56 -2.44
N PHE A 280 6.40 2.06 -1.95
CA PHE A 280 6.77 0.66 -2.13
C PHE A 280 6.32 -0.22 -0.97
N ASP A 281 6.37 0.26 0.28
CA ASP A 281 6.01 -0.53 1.47
C ASP A 281 4.67 -0.14 2.11
N GLY A 282 4.03 0.95 1.66
CA GLY A 282 2.74 1.37 2.17
C GLY A 282 2.76 1.90 3.60
N HIS A 283 3.86 2.53 4.03
CA HIS A 283 4.01 3.07 5.38
C HIS A 283 4.28 4.58 5.43
N ILE A 284 3.76 5.21 6.48
CA ILE A 284 4.14 6.57 6.90
C ILE A 284 5.25 6.47 7.95
N LYS A 285 6.35 7.19 7.72
CA LYS A 285 7.48 7.34 8.66
C LYS A 285 8.00 8.78 8.57
N ASN A 286 9.07 9.10 9.28
CA ASN A 286 9.74 10.39 9.14
C ASN A 286 11.26 10.24 9.01
N ALA A 287 11.91 11.20 8.37
CA ALA A 287 13.36 11.28 8.21
C ALA A 287 13.86 12.71 8.46
N PRO A 288 15.11 12.88 8.91
CA PRO A 288 15.69 14.19 9.15
C PRO A 288 15.66 15.09 7.90
N THR A 289 15.32 16.38 8.08
CA THR A 289 15.27 17.37 6.98
C THR A 289 16.66 17.82 6.53
N SER A 290 17.69 17.51 7.32
CA SER A 290 19.08 17.81 7.05
C SER A 290 19.96 16.55 7.17
N GLY A 291 21.11 16.58 6.51
CA GLY A 291 22.03 15.44 6.45
C GLY A 291 21.85 14.61 5.17
N PRO A 292 22.36 13.36 5.15
CA PRO A 292 22.56 12.60 3.91
C PRO A 292 21.32 11.83 3.46
N PHE A 293 20.11 12.21 3.91
CA PHE A 293 18.88 11.52 3.53
C PHE A 293 18.35 12.08 2.23
N SER A 294 18.29 11.22 1.21
CA SER A 294 17.79 11.56 -0.12
C SER A 294 16.59 10.67 -0.43
N LEU A 295 15.41 11.25 -0.63
CA LEU A 295 14.17 10.50 -0.94
C LEU A 295 13.59 10.98 -2.28
N PHE A 296 12.59 10.28 -2.79
CA PHE A 296 11.79 10.79 -3.91
C PHE A 296 10.95 12.00 -3.48
N HIS A 297 10.46 12.76 -4.45
CA HIS A 297 9.44 13.78 -4.28
C HIS A 297 8.55 13.83 -5.54
N ARG A 298 7.31 14.25 -5.35
CA ARG A 298 6.34 14.50 -6.42
C ARG A 298 5.63 15.79 -6.10
N CYS A 299 5.56 16.69 -7.07
CA CYS A 299 4.96 18.00 -6.83
C CYS A 299 3.44 17.97 -7.08
N VAL A 300 2.74 18.84 -6.36
CA VAL A 300 1.28 19.02 -6.45
C VAL A 300 0.95 20.51 -6.56
N ARG A 301 -0.23 20.82 -7.07
CA ARG A 301 -0.81 22.17 -7.08
C ARG A 301 -2.31 22.12 -6.82
N GLY A 302 -2.86 23.26 -6.41
CA GLY A 302 -4.27 23.41 -6.01
C GLY A 302 -4.46 23.64 -4.51
N ALA A 303 -5.72 23.83 -4.11
CA ALA A 303 -6.10 24.01 -2.72
C ALA A 303 -5.77 22.75 -1.91
N GLU A 304 -5.22 22.93 -0.71
CA GLU A 304 -4.76 21.81 0.12
C GLU A 304 -5.91 20.87 0.49
N TYR A 305 -5.70 19.57 0.28
CA TYR A 305 -6.68 18.54 0.61
C TYR A 305 -6.79 18.31 2.12
N LEU A 306 -8.02 18.37 2.65
CA LEU A 306 -8.37 18.17 4.05
C LEU A 306 -7.55 19.01 5.05
N GLY A 307 -7.09 20.20 4.64
CA GLY A 307 -6.14 21.07 5.34
C GLY A 307 -6.17 20.99 6.87
N HIS A 308 -6.88 21.92 7.52
CA HIS A 308 -7.09 21.83 8.97
C HIS A 308 -8.26 20.90 9.29
N ASN A 309 -8.11 20.15 10.38
CA ASN A 309 -9.22 19.37 10.93
C ASN A 309 -10.32 20.32 11.42
N ASP A 310 -11.58 20.04 11.07
CA ASP A 310 -12.75 20.85 11.45
C ASP A 310 -13.76 19.96 12.19
N PHE A 311 -13.62 19.93 13.51
CA PHE A 311 -14.41 19.07 14.39
C PHE A 311 -15.43 19.85 15.21
N SER A 312 -16.63 19.26 15.32
CA SER A 312 -17.70 19.74 16.19
C SER A 312 -18.11 18.64 17.17
N ASN A 313 -18.01 18.91 18.47
CA ASN A 313 -18.50 17.98 19.50
C ASN A 313 -20.04 18.03 19.57
N ASN A 314 -20.69 16.90 19.31
CA ASN A 314 -22.15 16.79 19.29
C ASN A 314 -22.79 16.67 20.68
N LYS A 315 -21.97 16.55 21.74
CA LYS A 315 -22.37 16.42 23.15
C LYS A 315 -23.20 15.16 23.45
N ASP A 316 -23.08 14.14 22.62
CA ASP A 316 -23.75 12.84 22.73
C ASP A 316 -22.77 11.65 22.67
N GLY A 317 -21.48 11.95 22.82
CA GLY A 317 -20.38 10.99 22.66
C GLY A 317 -19.89 10.83 21.23
N SER A 318 -20.42 11.59 20.27
CA SER A 318 -19.93 11.66 18.89
C SER A 318 -19.33 13.03 18.52
N VAL A 319 -18.50 13.01 17.48
CA VAL A 319 -17.85 14.19 16.90
C VAL A 319 -18.16 14.24 15.41
N SER A 320 -18.70 15.35 14.94
CA SER A 320 -18.83 15.63 13.50
C SER A 320 -17.52 16.17 12.96
N ASP A 321 -17.03 15.57 11.87
CA ASP A 321 -15.89 16.04 11.10
C ASP A 321 -16.40 16.71 9.83
N ASN A 322 -16.42 18.04 9.83
CA ASN A 322 -16.95 18.85 8.73
C ASN A 322 -16.01 18.86 7.51
N ALA A 323 -14.72 18.56 7.70
CA ALA A 323 -13.75 18.46 6.63
C ALA A 323 -14.01 17.22 5.78
N THR A 324 -14.27 16.07 6.41
CA THR A 324 -14.49 14.78 5.72
C THR A 324 -15.96 14.44 5.51
N GLY A 325 -16.87 14.97 6.33
CA GLY A 325 -18.27 14.59 6.39
C GLY A 325 -18.55 13.35 7.26
N LEU A 326 -17.52 12.80 7.93
CA LEU A 326 -17.63 11.63 8.80
C LEU A 326 -18.14 12.00 10.19
N THR A 327 -18.69 11.01 10.90
CA THR A 327 -18.97 11.13 12.34
C THR A 327 -18.13 10.11 13.12
N TRP A 328 -17.45 10.59 14.16
CA TRP A 328 -16.48 9.81 14.94
C TRP A 328 -16.97 9.53 16.36
N GLN A 329 -16.58 8.39 16.90
CA GLN A 329 -16.64 8.14 18.33
C GLN A 329 -15.71 9.12 19.06
N GLN A 330 -16.23 9.86 20.04
CA GLN A 330 -15.49 10.90 20.74
C GLN A 330 -14.43 10.35 21.72
N ALA A 331 -14.80 9.37 22.52
CA ALA A 331 -13.92 8.71 23.48
C ALA A 331 -13.74 7.25 23.09
N ASP A 332 -12.50 6.77 23.03
CA ASP A 332 -12.30 5.31 23.03
C ASP A 332 -12.83 4.70 24.34
N ASP A 333 -12.99 3.38 24.37
CA ASP A 333 -13.55 2.68 25.52
C ASP A 333 -12.50 2.11 26.49
N GLY A 334 -11.25 2.55 26.35
CA GLY A 334 -10.13 2.17 27.22
C GLY A 334 -9.66 0.74 27.09
N LYS A 335 -10.12 -0.01 26.08
CA LYS A 335 -9.75 -1.41 25.87
C LYS A 335 -8.97 -1.59 24.57
N THR A 336 -7.79 -2.20 24.70
CA THR A 336 -7.05 -2.72 23.55
C THR A 336 -7.67 -4.05 23.10
N ARG A 337 -7.55 -4.34 21.81
CA ARG A 337 -8.13 -5.51 21.16
C ARG A 337 -7.29 -5.97 19.99
N ASP A 338 -7.32 -7.26 19.71
CA ASP A 338 -6.93 -7.78 18.41
C ASP A 338 -7.86 -7.25 17.30
N TRP A 339 -7.47 -7.48 16.05
CA TRP A 339 -8.14 -6.87 14.91
C TRP A 339 -9.59 -7.39 14.70
N PRO A 340 -9.88 -8.71 14.79
CA PRO A 340 -11.26 -9.20 14.71
C PRO A 340 -12.17 -8.64 15.81
N GLU A 341 -11.67 -8.51 17.05
CA GLU A 341 -12.43 -7.92 18.14
C GLU A 341 -12.65 -6.41 17.94
N ALA A 342 -11.69 -5.70 17.33
CA ALA A 342 -11.86 -4.30 16.95
C ALA A 342 -12.99 -4.09 15.93
N LEU A 343 -13.04 -4.94 14.88
CA LEU A 343 -14.12 -4.96 13.90
C LEU A 343 -15.49 -5.24 14.56
N ARG A 344 -15.52 -6.25 15.44
CA ARG A 344 -16.73 -6.65 16.18
C ARG A 344 -17.21 -5.53 17.11
N TYR A 345 -16.30 -4.87 17.82
CA TYR A 345 -16.62 -3.76 18.71
C TYR A 345 -17.33 -2.64 17.94
N CYS A 346 -16.76 -2.15 16.84
CA CYS A 346 -17.40 -1.08 16.09
C CYS A 346 -18.72 -1.50 15.45
N SER A 347 -18.80 -2.69 14.86
CA SER A 347 -20.04 -3.15 14.20
C SER A 347 -21.22 -3.36 15.15
N THR A 348 -20.95 -3.55 16.45
CA THR A 348 -21.96 -3.71 17.51
C THR A 348 -22.19 -2.47 18.36
N LEU A 349 -21.39 -1.42 18.17
CA LEU A 349 -21.49 -0.18 18.94
C LEU A 349 -22.85 0.50 18.69
N ASN A 350 -23.49 0.91 19.79
CA ASN A 350 -24.63 1.81 19.80
C ASN A 350 -24.26 3.04 20.63
N LEU A 351 -24.08 4.16 19.95
CA LEU A 351 -23.58 5.42 20.50
C LEU A 351 -24.35 6.56 19.87
N ALA A 352 -24.66 7.62 20.63
CA ALA A 352 -25.45 8.75 20.16
C ALA A 352 -26.84 8.36 19.58
N GLY A 353 -27.44 7.26 20.08
CA GLY A 353 -28.68 6.69 19.52
C GLY A 353 -28.52 6.15 18.09
N LYS A 354 -27.28 5.99 17.62
CA LYS A 354 -26.93 5.52 16.27
C LYS A 354 -26.30 4.13 16.35
N ARG A 355 -26.78 3.25 15.46
CA ARG A 355 -26.17 1.95 15.13
C ARG A 355 -25.31 2.07 13.87
N TYR A 356 -24.66 0.97 13.48
CA TYR A 356 -23.89 0.85 12.25
C TYR A 356 -22.61 1.68 12.21
N TRP A 357 -21.97 1.82 13.37
CA TRP A 357 -20.58 2.23 13.44
C TRP A 357 -19.70 1.15 12.81
N ARG A 358 -18.52 1.56 12.35
CA ARG A 358 -17.52 0.69 11.74
C ARG A 358 -16.12 1.11 12.16
N LEU A 359 -15.18 0.18 12.03
CA LEU A 359 -13.77 0.50 12.16
C LEU A 359 -13.39 1.35 10.92
N PRO A 360 -12.74 2.52 11.09
CA PRO A 360 -12.34 3.37 9.97
C PRO A 360 -11.32 2.65 9.11
N ASN A 361 -11.31 2.92 7.80
CA ASN A 361 -10.17 2.52 6.99
C ASN A 361 -8.95 3.38 7.33
N VAL A 362 -7.77 2.98 6.87
CA VAL A 362 -6.52 3.63 7.29
C VAL A 362 -6.43 5.10 6.86
N LYS A 363 -7.03 5.46 5.72
CA LYS A 363 -7.08 6.85 5.21
C LYS A 363 -8.02 7.72 6.03
N GLU A 364 -9.18 7.18 6.41
CA GLU A 364 -10.09 7.86 7.33
C GLU A 364 -9.44 8.05 8.70
N LEU A 365 -8.78 7.03 9.23
CA LEU A 365 -8.10 7.14 10.52
C LEU A 365 -6.94 8.15 10.48
N GLN A 366 -6.22 8.23 9.36
CA GLN A 366 -5.18 9.24 9.15
C GLN A 366 -5.75 10.66 9.02
N SER A 367 -6.98 10.81 8.52
CA SER A 367 -7.61 12.13 8.33
C SER A 367 -7.78 12.92 9.64
N ILE A 368 -7.93 12.23 10.78
CA ILE A 368 -8.08 12.86 12.09
C ILE A 368 -6.75 13.09 12.84
N VAL A 369 -5.62 12.69 12.26
CA VAL A 369 -4.29 13.02 12.81
C VAL A 369 -4.09 14.52 12.77
N ASP A 370 -3.60 15.07 13.87
CA ASP A 370 -3.15 16.45 13.97
C ASP A 370 -1.62 16.48 13.97
N TYR A 371 -1.04 16.68 12.79
CA TYR A 371 0.42 16.71 12.59
C TYR A 371 1.11 17.95 13.20
N SER A 372 0.35 18.91 13.74
CA SER A 372 0.94 20.00 14.55
C SER A 372 1.25 19.57 15.99
N ARG A 373 0.96 18.31 16.33
CA ARG A 373 1.09 17.74 17.67
C ARG A 373 1.78 16.38 17.59
N ASN A 374 2.42 15.98 18.69
CA ASN A 374 3.10 14.68 18.78
C ASN A 374 2.92 13.96 20.13
N ASP A 375 2.07 14.46 21.03
CA ASP A 375 1.82 13.85 22.35
C ASP A 375 0.43 14.18 22.92
N PRO A 376 -0.64 13.53 22.41
CA PRO A 376 -0.71 12.75 21.17
C PRO A 376 -0.95 13.64 19.92
N ALA A 377 -0.75 13.07 18.73
CA ALA A 377 -1.02 13.65 17.41
C ALA A 377 -2.52 13.66 17.05
N ILE A 378 -3.37 14.14 17.96
CA ILE A 378 -4.82 14.30 17.78
C ILE A 378 -5.31 15.49 18.60
N ASP A 379 -6.43 16.12 18.21
CA ASP A 379 -7.02 17.21 18.97
C ASP A 379 -7.63 16.72 20.29
N THR A 380 -6.86 16.81 21.37
CA THR A 380 -7.26 16.39 22.72
C THR A 380 -8.35 17.25 23.36
N ARG A 381 -8.76 18.36 22.73
CA ARG A 381 -9.91 19.17 23.20
C ARG A 381 -11.23 18.57 22.73
N ILE A 382 -11.18 17.78 21.66
CA ILE A 382 -12.32 17.16 21.01
C ILE A 382 -12.36 15.67 21.32
N PHE A 383 -11.24 14.97 21.10
CA PHE A 383 -11.15 13.53 21.29
C PHE A 383 -10.57 13.19 22.65
N THR A 384 -11.23 12.26 23.33
CA THR A 384 -10.68 11.63 24.54
C THR A 384 -9.99 10.33 24.13
N GLN A 385 -8.75 10.20 24.56
CA GLN A 385 -7.92 9.02 24.32
C GLN A 385 -7.43 8.51 25.67
N THR A 386 -7.69 7.24 25.98
CA THR A 386 -7.41 6.65 27.30
C THR A 386 -5.90 6.58 27.58
N ASP A 387 -5.12 6.14 26.60
CA ASP A 387 -3.66 6.11 26.67
C ASP A 387 -3.07 7.07 25.65
N ARG A 388 -2.31 8.07 26.11
CA ARG A 388 -1.62 9.04 25.23
C ARG A 388 -0.63 8.38 24.27
N ASN A 389 -0.11 7.19 24.59
CA ASN A 389 0.76 6.39 23.73
C ASN A 389 0.00 5.35 22.86
N GLY A 390 -1.32 5.49 22.77
CA GLY A 390 -2.21 4.57 22.08
C GLY A 390 -1.98 4.52 20.56
N TRP A 391 -2.02 3.30 20.03
CA TRP A 391 -2.09 2.99 18.60
C TRP A 391 -3.49 2.49 18.29
N TYR A 392 -4.00 2.80 17.11
CA TYR A 392 -5.40 2.56 16.77
C TYR A 392 -5.55 1.75 15.50
N TRP A 393 -6.34 0.68 15.59
CA TRP A 393 -6.62 -0.17 14.45
C TRP A 393 -7.41 0.57 13.36
N SER A 394 -7.08 0.26 12.10
CA SER A 394 -7.95 0.50 10.95
C SER A 394 -8.55 -0.81 10.44
N SER A 395 -9.58 -0.75 9.61
CA SER A 395 -10.19 -1.90 8.93
C SER A 395 -9.40 -2.38 7.69
N THR A 396 -8.29 -1.71 7.36
CA THR A 396 -7.48 -1.96 6.17
C THR A 396 -6.45 -3.07 6.42
N THR A 397 -6.50 -4.14 5.63
CA THR A 397 -5.45 -5.19 5.65
C THR A 397 -4.16 -4.63 5.08
N HIS A 398 -2.98 -5.01 5.57
CA HIS A 398 -1.73 -4.53 4.98
C HIS A 398 -1.32 -5.41 3.79
N GLY A 399 -1.01 -4.81 2.64
CA GLY A 399 -0.82 -5.55 1.38
C GLY A 399 0.47 -6.35 1.30
N ASP A 400 1.55 -5.91 1.95
CA ASP A 400 2.84 -6.62 1.96
C ASP A 400 2.76 -7.92 2.76
N ASN A 401 1.84 -7.98 3.72
CA ASN A 401 1.56 -9.17 4.50
C ASN A 401 0.09 -9.15 4.93
N THR A 402 -0.75 -9.90 4.20
CA THR A 402 -2.20 -9.93 4.43
C THR A 402 -2.62 -10.56 5.75
N ARG A 403 -1.68 -11.18 6.50
CA ARG A 403 -1.87 -11.59 7.91
C ARG A 403 -1.92 -10.40 8.87
N MET A 404 -1.53 -9.22 8.40
CA MET A 404 -1.44 -8.00 9.18
C MET A 404 -2.54 -7.02 8.77
N ALA A 405 -2.90 -6.14 9.69
CA ALA A 405 -3.76 -4.99 9.44
C ALA A 405 -3.00 -3.70 9.72
N SER A 406 -3.44 -2.60 9.12
CA SER A 406 -2.81 -1.29 9.31
C SER A 406 -3.35 -0.59 10.56
N TYR A 407 -2.50 0.16 11.25
CA TYR A 407 -2.84 1.01 12.39
C TYR A 407 -2.18 2.38 12.28
N VAL A 408 -2.73 3.37 12.99
CA VAL A 408 -2.14 4.71 13.15
C VAL A 408 -1.69 4.91 14.60
N CYS A 409 -0.47 5.42 14.78
CA CYS A 409 0.11 5.79 16.05
C CYS A 409 -0.31 7.23 16.41
N PHE A 410 -1.36 7.47 17.21
CA PHE A 410 -1.60 8.83 17.73
C PHE A 410 -0.59 9.21 18.81
N GLY A 411 -0.11 8.23 19.57
CA GLY A 411 1.04 8.39 20.45
C GLY A 411 2.38 8.10 19.77
N LYS A 412 3.45 8.00 20.56
CA LYS A 412 4.78 7.60 20.06
C LYS A 412 4.72 6.26 19.33
N CYS A 413 5.40 6.16 18.20
CA CYS A 413 5.39 4.98 17.34
C CYS A 413 6.73 4.26 17.48
N THR A 414 6.78 3.37 18.47
CA THR A 414 8.04 2.92 19.08
C THR A 414 8.62 1.63 18.47
N SER A 415 9.95 1.52 18.49
CA SER A 415 10.65 0.24 18.40
C SER A 415 10.45 -0.62 19.66
N SER A 416 10.86 -1.89 19.60
CA SER A 416 10.90 -2.80 20.75
C SER A 416 11.81 -2.32 21.88
N GLY A 417 12.74 -1.41 21.59
CA GLY A 417 13.56 -0.71 22.58
C GLY A 417 12.92 0.55 23.18
N GLY A 418 11.66 0.86 22.84
CA GLY A 418 10.94 2.03 23.37
C GLY A 418 11.33 3.38 22.75
N VAL A 419 12.15 3.38 21.70
CA VAL A 419 12.52 4.59 20.95
C VAL A 419 11.39 4.95 20.01
N ASP A 420 10.95 6.21 20.00
CA ASP A 420 9.98 6.73 19.03
C ASP A 420 10.62 6.81 17.64
N THR A 421 10.49 5.72 16.89
CA THR A 421 11.20 5.51 15.63
C THR A 421 10.50 6.23 14.49
N HIS A 422 9.17 6.16 14.45
CA HIS A 422 8.37 6.63 13.32
C HIS A 422 7.58 7.90 13.60
N GLY A 423 7.49 8.32 14.87
CA GLY A 423 6.81 9.53 15.28
C GLY A 423 5.29 9.37 15.45
N ALA A 424 4.71 10.17 16.34
CA ALA A 424 3.26 10.27 16.47
C ALA A 424 2.64 10.84 15.18
N GLY A 425 1.64 10.16 14.64
CA GLY A 425 1.04 10.39 13.32
C GLY A 425 1.50 9.40 12.23
N ALA A 426 2.44 8.50 12.57
CA ALA A 426 2.85 7.42 11.68
C ALA A 426 1.78 6.34 11.51
N GLN A 427 1.90 5.58 10.44
CA GLN A 427 1.06 4.44 10.11
C GLN A 427 1.95 3.23 9.90
N ARG A 428 1.61 2.14 10.60
CA ARG A 428 2.29 0.85 10.50
C ARG A 428 1.28 -0.29 10.39
N ALA A 429 1.75 -1.52 10.54
CA ALA A 429 0.90 -2.70 10.52
C ALA A 429 1.36 -3.69 11.59
N ASP A 430 0.41 -4.44 12.14
CA ASP A 430 0.62 -5.50 13.13
C ASP A 430 -0.13 -6.77 12.71
N PRO A 431 0.27 -7.96 13.20
CA PRO A 431 -0.53 -9.18 13.03
C PRO A 431 -1.97 -8.98 13.50
N LYS A 432 -2.94 -9.52 12.75
CA LYS A 432 -4.37 -9.38 13.08
C LYS A 432 -4.75 -10.04 14.40
N THR A 433 -4.09 -11.14 14.75
CA THR A 433 -4.31 -11.94 15.96
C THR A 433 -2.98 -12.53 16.45
N GLY A 434 -2.98 -13.10 17.64
CA GLY A 434 -1.85 -13.85 18.20
C GLY A 434 -1.32 -13.28 19.51
N ASN A 435 -0.12 -13.70 19.92
CA ASN A 435 0.53 -13.24 21.14
C ASN A 435 1.69 -12.28 20.79
N PRO A 436 1.68 -11.03 21.28
CA PRO A 436 2.74 -10.06 21.02
C PRO A 436 4.13 -10.56 21.46
N THR A 437 4.19 -11.34 22.54
CA THR A 437 5.46 -11.87 23.06
C THR A 437 6.09 -12.93 22.16
N SER A 438 5.37 -13.42 21.14
CA SER A 438 5.92 -14.30 20.10
C SER A 438 6.80 -13.56 19.09
N TYR A 439 6.87 -12.22 19.16
CA TYR A 439 7.62 -11.38 18.26
C TYR A 439 8.70 -10.61 19.02
N SER A 440 9.94 -10.63 18.50
CA SER A 440 11.00 -9.77 19.02
C SER A 440 10.90 -8.34 18.49
N SER A 441 10.58 -8.19 17.20
CA SER A 441 10.27 -6.93 16.51
C SER A 441 9.86 -7.19 15.06
N LEU A 442 9.40 -6.16 14.35
CA LEU A 442 9.16 -6.18 12.90
C LEU A 442 10.03 -5.16 12.14
N GLY A 443 10.39 -5.50 10.90
CA GLY A 443 11.11 -4.61 9.99
C GLY A 443 12.55 -4.26 10.41
N GLY A 444 13.22 -3.48 9.56
CA GLY A 444 14.64 -3.13 9.75
C GLY A 444 14.93 -2.17 10.90
N GLN A 445 13.90 -1.50 11.45
CA GLN A 445 14.03 -0.57 12.57
C GLN A 445 13.52 -1.15 13.90
N SER A 446 13.31 -2.46 13.94
CA SER A 446 12.90 -3.21 15.12
C SER A 446 11.63 -2.68 15.76
N ASP A 447 10.57 -2.53 14.98
CA ASP A 447 9.27 -2.02 15.42
C ASP A 447 8.69 -2.91 16.53
N ALA A 448 8.09 -2.27 17.55
CA ALA A 448 7.35 -3.00 18.57
C ALA A 448 6.07 -3.59 17.97
N VAL A 449 5.72 -4.80 18.42
CA VAL A 449 4.51 -5.51 18.02
C VAL A 449 3.55 -5.49 19.20
N ARG A 450 2.34 -4.97 19.00
CA ARG A 450 1.33 -4.90 20.06
C ARG A 450 0.18 -5.86 19.87
N ILE A 451 -0.30 -6.09 18.64
CA ILE A 451 -1.51 -6.86 18.27
C ILE A 451 -2.79 -6.31 18.92
N ASP A 452 -2.79 -6.12 20.23
CA ASP A 452 -3.84 -5.46 20.98
C ASP A 452 -3.68 -3.93 20.88
N ASN A 453 -4.43 -3.32 19.96
CA ASN A 453 -4.46 -1.87 19.75
C ASN A 453 -5.83 -1.28 20.13
N TYR A 454 -5.90 0.03 20.37
CA TYR A 454 -7.13 0.74 20.67
C TYR A 454 -8.02 0.89 19.44
N VAL A 455 -9.27 1.30 19.68
CA VAL A 455 -10.28 1.45 18.62
C VAL A 455 -11.04 2.75 18.77
N ARG A 456 -11.25 3.43 17.64
CA ARG A 456 -12.14 4.59 17.53
C ARG A 456 -13.02 4.39 16.30
N CYS A 457 -14.31 4.22 16.51
CA CYS A 457 -15.23 3.91 15.43
C CYS A 457 -15.66 5.16 14.65
N VAL A 458 -16.05 4.96 13.40
CA VAL A 458 -16.54 5.99 12.49
C VAL A 458 -17.90 5.59 11.89
N ARG A 459 -18.63 6.55 11.34
CA ARG A 459 -19.87 6.35 10.59
C ARG A 459 -19.92 7.26 9.36
#